data_AF-A0A7Z9G772-F1
#
_entry.id   AF-A0A7Z9G772-F1
#
_cell.length_a   1.000
_cell.length_b   1.000
_cell.length_c   1.000
_cell.angle_alpha   90.00
_cell.angle_beta   90.00
_cell.angle_gamma   90.00
#
_symmetry.space_group_name_H-M   'P 1'
#
loop_
_entity.id
_entity.type
_entity.pdbx_description
1 polymer ?
#
loop_
_entity_poly.entity_id
_entity_poly.type
_entity_poly.pdbx_seq_one_letter_code
_entity_poly.pdbx_strand_id
1 'polypeptide(L)'
;MSEHQELRSILATDCGSTTTKAILIEKVDGEYRQTFRGEAPTTVEAPFEDVTRGVLNAAQEVAELSGRALILPDGSGILTPEKEGQGVDMYISTSSAGGGLQVVVGGVVRSMTAESAMRAALGAGAIVMDTFATNDKRPAHEQIERIRQLRPDMILLAGGIDGGTKKHVITLAERIAAAWIPMP
;
A
#
# COMPACT_ATOMS: atom_id res chain seq x y z
N MET A 1 11.13 2.67 -25.70
CA MET A 1 10.00 3.53 -25.30
C MET A 1 8.96 2.60 -24.71
N SER A 2 8.69 2.70 -23.40
CA SER A 2 7.64 1.90 -22.77
C SER A 2 6.32 2.33 -23.37
N GLU A 3 5.56 1.42 -23.98
CA GLU A 3 4.16 1.67 -24.28
C GLU A 3 3.47 2.01 -22.95
N HIS A 4 2.87 3.19 -22.87
CA HIS A 4 2.00 3.51 -21.74
C HIS A 4 0.75 2.66 -21.90
N GLN A 5 0.63 1.61 -21.10
CA GLN A 5 -0.56 0.79 -21.06
C GLN A 5 -1.74 1.68 -20.64
N GLU A 6 -2.75 1.76 -21.49
CA GLU A 6 -3.92 2.57 -21.24
C GLU A 6 -4.69 1.99 -20.04
N LEU A 7 -4.84 2.77 -18.97
CA LEU A 7 -5.60 2.36 -17.79
C LEU A 7 -7.09 2.22 -18.16
N ARG A 8 -7.66 1.03 -18.01
CA ARG A 8 -9.08 0.77 -18.30
C ARG A 8 -9.89 0.55 -17.04
N SER A 9 -9.24 0.14 -15.96
CA SER A 9 -9.88 -0.20 -14.69
C SER A 9 -9.04 0.24 -13.50
N ILE A 10 -9.67 0.96 -12.58
CA ILE A 10 -9.04 1.48 -11.36
C ILE A 10 -9.92 1.11 -10.18
N LEU A 11 -9.36 0.40 -9.21
CA LEU A 11 -9.98 0.26 -7.90
C LEU A 11 -9.42 1.34 -6.97
N ALA A 12 -10.30 2.17 -6.43
CA ALA A 12 -9.92 3.19 -5.45
C ALA A 12 -10.59 2.90 -4.11
N THR A 13 -9.81 2.92 -3.03
CA THR A 13 -10.34 2.79 -1.68
C THR A 13 -10.07 4.04 -0.85
N ASP A 14 -11.02 4.41 -0.01
CA ASP A 14 -10.90 5.52 0.93
C ASP A 14 -11.17 5.02 2.34
N CYS A 15 -10.13 4.96 3.17
CA CYS A 15 -10.20 4.56 4.57
C CYS A 15 -10.61 5.76 5.44
N GLY A 16 -11.91 5.91 5.68
CA GLY A 16 -12.45 6.92 6.60
C GLY A 16 -12.26 6.54 8.07
N SER A 17 -12.75 7.37 9.00
CA SER A 17 -12.69 7.06 10.45
C SER A 17 -13.61 5.92 10.88
N THR A 18 -14.67 5.68 10.13
CA THR A 18 -15.74 4.73 10.47
C THR A 18 -15.99 3.72 9.37
N THR A 19 -15.86 4.16 8.12
CA THR A 19 -16.19 3.37 6.95
C THR A 19 -15.08 3.48 5.94
N THR A 20 -14.59 2.32 5.48
CA THR A 20 -13.74 2.20 4.32
C THR A 20 -14.62 2.01 3.09
N LYS A 21 -14.44 2.84 2.09
CA LYS A 21 -15.21 2.80 0.84
C LYS A 21 -14.33 2.29 -0.28
N ALA A 22 -14.90 1.54 -1.21
CA ALA A 22 -14.23 1.11 -2.43
C ALA A 22 -15.09 1.53 -3.63
N ILE A 23 -14.46 2.05 -4.68
CA ILE A 23 -15.12 2.35 -5.95
C ILE A 23 -14.33 1.72 -7.09
N LEU A 24 -15.06 1.12 -8.03
CA LEU A 24 -14.51 0.67 -9.31
C LEU A 24 -14.77 1.74 -10.36
N ILE A 25 -13.70 2.21 -10.99
CA ILE A 25 -13.74 3.19 -12.07
C ILE A 25 -13.30 2.47 -13.34
N GLU A 26 -14.17 2.44 -14.35
CA GLU A 26 -13.92 1.74 -15.60
C GLU A 26 -14.06 2.68 -16.80
N LYS A 27 -13.27 2.42 -17.83
CA LYS A 27 -13.37 3.12 -19.11
C LYS A 27 -14.46 2.48 -19.96
N VAL A 28 -15.62 3.12 -20.02
CA VAL A 28 -16.80 2.71 -20.80
C VAL A 28 -17.04 3.73 -21.89
N ASP A 29 -17.14 3.28 -23.14
CA ASP A 29 -17.33 4.14 -24.33
C ASP A 29 -16.32 5.30 -24.45
N GLY A 30 -15.10 5.08 -23.98
CA GLY A 30 -14.01 6.06 -24.02
C GLY A 30 -13.95 7.02 -22.82
N GLU A 31 -14.91 6.96 -21.89
CA GLU A 31 -14.97 7.80 -20.70
C GLU A 31 -14.79 6.99 -19.41
N TYR A 32 -14.12 7.57 -18.41
CA TYR A 32 -14.05 6.95 -17.08
C TYR A 32 -15.35 7.16 -16.31
N ARG A 33 -15.92 6.08 -15.80
CA ARG A 33 -17.15 6.09 -15.02
C ARG A 33 -16.96 5.29 -13.75
N GLN A 34 -17.50 5.79 -12.65
CA GLN A 34 -17.70 4.96 -11.46
C GLN A 34 -18.82 3.96 -11.77
N THR A 35 -18.48 2.67 -11.81
CA THR A 35 -19.41 1.59 -12.18
C THR A 35 -19.98 0.89 -10.96
N PHE A 36 -19.14 0.62 -9.96
CA PHE A 36 -19.53 -0.07 -8.72
C PHE A 36 -18.95 0.61 -7.49
N ARG A 37 -19.62 0.41 -6.35
CA ARG A 37 -19.22 0.92 -5.04
C ARG A 37 -19.53 -0.10 -3.97
N GLY A 38 -18.59 -0.29 -3.06
CA GLY A 38 -18.74 -1.08 -1.83
C GLY A 38 -18.24 -0.30 -0.64
N GLU A 39 -18.58 -0.77 0.56
CA GLU A 39 -18.13 -0.20 1.82
C GLU A 39 -18.08 -1.24 2.94
N ALA A 40 -17.12 -1.07 3.84
CA ALA A 40 -16.98 -1.91 5.02
C ALA A 40 -16.63 -1.04 6.23
N PRO A 41 -16.89 -1.50 7.47
CA PRO A 41 -16.36 -0.86 8.66
C PRO A 41 -14.85 -0.69 8.55
N THR A 42 -14.34 0.48 8.92
CA THR A 42 -12.89 0.70 9.01
C THR A 42 -12.32 -0.09 10.18
N THR A 43 -11.17 -0.72 9.97
CA THR A 43 -10.54 -1.65 10.91
C THR A 43 -9.20 -1.15 11.45
N VAL A 44 -8.96 0.17 11.45
CA VAL A 44 -7.73 0.78 11.98
C VAL A 44 -7.65 0.70 13.51
N GLU A 45 -8.78 0.60 14.20
CA GLU A 45 -8.86 0.54 15.65
C GLU A 45 -9.11 -0.89 16.16
N ALA A 46 -9.01 -1.06 17.48
CA ALA A 46 -9.39 -2.29 18.16
C ALA A 46 -10.85 -2.69 17.81
N PRO A 47 -11.15 -3.99 17.70
CA PRO A 47 -10.31 -5.14 18.02
C PRO A 47 -9.44 -5.64 16.86
N PHE A 48 -9.45 -4.97 15.70
CA PHE A 48 -8.81 -5.48 14.49
C PHE A 48 -7.39 -4.94 14.29
N GLU A 49 -7.18 -3.64 14.52
CA GLU A 49 -5.87 -2.98 14.41
C GLU A 49 -5.14 -3.33 13.10
N ASP A 50 -5.89 -3.40 12.01
CA ASP A 50 -5.39 -3.78 10.68
C ASP A 50 -6.26 -3.12 9.61
N VAL A 51 -5.79 -2.01 9.07
CA VAL A 51 -6.48 -1.25 8.02
C VAL A 51 -6.73 -2.06 6.75
N THR A 52 -5.89 -3.05 6.46
CA THR A 52 -5.96 -3.84 5.22
C THR A 52 -7.25 -4.67 5.18
N ARG A 53 -7.75 -5.11 6.34
CA ARG A 53 -9.01 -5.85 6.43
C ARG A 53 -10.20 -5.03 5.95
N GLY A 54 -10.30 -3.77 6.37
CA GLY A 54 -11.37 -2.86 5.93
C GLY A 54 -11.29 -2.58 4.44
N VAL A 55 -10.09 -2.42 3.90
CA VAL A 55 -9.82 -2.28 2.45
C VAL A 55 -10.31 -3.52 1.70
N LEU A 56 -9.87 -4.72 2.11
CA LEU A 56 -10.20 -5.97 1.45
C LEU A 56 -11.70 -6.27 1.53
N ASN A 57 -12.34 -5.99 2.68
CA ASN A 57 -13.79 -6.17 2.83
C ASN A 57 -14.58 -5.23 1.90
N ALA A 58 -14.20 -3.95 1.80
CA ALA A 58 -14.87 -3.02 0.91
C ALA A 58 -14.66 -3.39 -0.57
N ALA A 59 -13.45 -3.83 -0.93
CA ALA A 59 -13.13 -4.32 -2.26
C ALA A 59 -13.86 -5.65 -2.60
N GLN A 60 -14.08 -6.52 -1.61
CA GLN A 60 -14.83 -7.76 -1.75
C GLN A 60 -16.30 -7.49 -2.10
N GLU A 61 -16.94 -6.49 -1.48
CA GLU A 61 -18.30 -6.11 -1.86
C GLU A 61 -18.37 -5.59 -3.30
N VAL A 62 -17.38 -4.81 -3.74
CA VAL A 62 -17.27 -4.40 -5.16
C VAL A 62 -17.10 -5.62 -6.07
N ALA A 63 -16.30 -6.62 -5.66
CA ALA A 63 -16.10 -7.84 -6.42
C ALA A 63 -17.41 -8.62 -6.63
N GLU A 64 -18.23 -8.72 -5.58
CA GLU A 64 -19.54 -9.37 -5.62
C GLU A 64 -20.54 -8.63 -6.51
N LEU A 65 -20.60 -7.29 -6.41
CA LEU A 65 -21.50 -6.47 -7.21
C LEU A 65 -21.13 -6.44 -8.70
N SER A 66 -19.83 -6.44 -9.01
CA SER A 66 -19.32 -6.37 -10.38
C SER A 66 -19.19 -7.74 -11.06
N GLY A 67 -19.21 -8.84 -10.30
CA GLY A 67 -18.91 -10.18 -10.81
C GLY A 67 -17.43 -10.36 -11.23
N ARG A 68 -16.55 -9.48 -10.75
CA ARG A 68 -15.12 -9.43 -11.08
C ARG A 68 -14.31 -9.78 -9.85
N ALA A 69 -13.38 -10.72 -9.96
CA ALA A 69 -12.44 -11.01 -8.88
C ALA A 69 -11.48 -9.82 -8.72
N LEU A 70 -11.53 -9.16 -7.57
CA LEU A 70 -10.68 -8.01 -7.26
C LEU A 70 -9.63 -8.33 -6.18
N ILE A 71 -9.76 -9.46 -5.51
CA ILE A 71 -8.87 -9.90 -4.43
C ILE A 71 -7.99 -11.05 -4.93
N LEU A 72 -6.74 -11.11 -4.47
CA LEU A 72 -5.84 -12.24 -4.73
C LEU A 72 -6.46 -13.55 -4.18
N PRO A 73 -6.21 -14.71 -4.83
CA PRO A 73 -6.78 -15.99 -4.37
C PRO A 73 -6.43 -16.39 -2.94
N ASP A 74 -5.30 -15.91 -2.41
CA ASP A 74 -4.87 -16.14 -1.03
C ASP A 74 -5.41 -15.08 -0.03
N GLY A 75 -6.21 -14.12 -0.51
CA GLY A 75 -6.78 -13.05 0.30
C GLY A 75 -5.79 -11.97 0.73
N SER A 76 -4.55 -11.98 0.24
CA SER A 76 -3.47 -11.13 0.75
C SER A 76 -3.48 -9.69 0.22
N GLY A 77 -4.28 -9.39 -0.81
CA GLY A 77 -4.22 -8.10 -1.47
C GLY A 77 -5.17 -7.95 -2.66
N ILE A 78 -5.05 -6.83 -3.35
CA ILE A 78 -5.81 -6.53 -4.57
C ILE A 78 -5.15 -7.21 -5.78
N LEU A 79 -5.94 -7.87 -6.60
CA LEU A 79 -5.50 -8.55 -7.81
C LEU A 79 -5.14 -7.50 -8.88
N THR A 80 -3.85 -7.41 -9.20
CA THR A 80 -3.30 -6.53 -10.25
C THR A 80 -2.18 -7.24 -11.03
N PRO A 81 -1.96 -6.90 -12.31
CA PRO A 81 -2.82 -6.09 -13.17
C PRO A 81 -4.11 -6.83 -13.57
N GLU A 82 -4.97 -6.18 -14.33
CA GLU A 82 -6.13 -6.80 -14.97
C GLU A 82 -5.68 -7.90 -15.96
N LYS A 83 -6.35 -9.05 -15.90
CA LYS A 83 -6.22 -10.15 -16.87
C LYS A 83 -7.56 -10.83 -17.09
N GLU A 84 -7.98 -10.92 -18.35
CA GLU A 84 -9.19 -11.65 -18.76
C GLU A 84 -10.46 -11.19 -18.01
N GLY A 85 -10.56 -9.89 -17.74
CA GLY A 85 -11.66 -9.28 -17.01
C GLY A 85 -11.60 -9.47 -15.49
N GLN A 86 -10.48 -9.96 -14.94
CA GLN A 86 -10.23 -10.14 -13.50
C GLN A 86 -9.11 -9.20 -13.02
N GLY A 87 -9.17 -8.74 -11.78
CA GLY A 87 -8.21 -7.77 -11.22
C GLY A 87 -8.45 -6.35 -11.71
N VAL A 88 -7.54 -5.40 -11.48
CA VAL A 88 -7.59 -4.03 -12.04
C VAL A 88 -6.23 -3.58 -12.54
N ASP A 89 -6.20 -2.64 -13.49
CA ASP A 89 -4.96 -2.08 -14.02
C ASP A 89 -4.21 -1.27 -12.96
N MET A 90 -4.97 -0.58 -12.09
CA MET A 90 -4.41 0.24 -11.04
C MET A 90 -5.24 0.14 -9.77
N TYR A 91 -4.55 0.03 -8.63
CA TYR A 91 -5.14 0.17 -7.32
C TYR A 91 -4.59 1.44 -6.66
N ILE A 92 -5.50 2.25 -6.11
CA ILE A 92 -5.15 3.45 -5.35
C ILE A 92 -5.89 3.45 -4.02
N SER A 93 -5.28 4.04 -3.00
CA SER A 93 -5.86 4.13 -1.68
C SER A 93 -5.61 5.51 -1.07
N THR A 94 -6.61 6.05 -0.40
CA THR A 94 -6.53 7.23 0.45
C THR A 94 -6.96 6.86 1.87
N SER A 95 -6.45 7.58 2.86
CA SER A 95 -6.84 7.37 4.25
C SER A 95 -6.95 8.69 4.99
N SER A 96 -8.09 8.89 5.65
CA SER A 96 -8.34 9.99 6.59
C SER A 96 -8.71 9.48 7.98
N ALA A 97 -8.57 8.18 8.24
CA ALA A 97 -8.91 7.57 9.52
C ALA A 97 -8.10 8.21 10.68
N GLY A 98 -8.78 8.45 11.81
CA GLY A 98 -8.59 9.58 12.75
C GLY A 98 -7.25 9.76 13.49
N GLY A 99 -6.19 9.01 13.14
CA GLY A 99 -4.87 9.16 13.74
C GLY A 99 -3.74 9.51 12.76
N GLY A 100 -3.97 9.38 11.45
CA GLY A 100 -2.89 9.34 10.47
C GLY A 100 -2.22 7.96 10.49
N LEU A 101 -2.11 7.32 9.31
CA LEU A 101 -1.52 5.98 9.20
C LEU A 101 -0.12 5.97 9.81
N GLN A 102 0.16 4.95 10.61
CA GLN A 102 1.47 4.73 11.20
C GLN A 102 2.40 4.18 10.13
N VAL A 103 3.33 5.01 9.67
CA VAL A 103 4.22 4.70 8.55
C VAL A 103 5.64 4.47 9.03
N VAL A 104 6.24 3.39 8.55
CA VAL A 104 7.69 3.26 8.54
C VAL A 104 8.22 3.69 7.17
N VAL A 105 9.24 4.54 7.16
CA VAL A 105 9.84 5.03 5.92
C VAL A 105 11.19 4.33 5.71
N GLY A 106 11.47 3.83 4.52
CA GLY A 106 12.77 3.32 4.12
C GLY A 106 13.29 4.04 2.89
N GLY A 107 14.57 4.38 2.85
CA GLY A 107 15.15 4.89 1.62
C GLY A 107 16.63 4.60 1.43
N VAL A 108 17.11 4.66 0.20
CA VAL A 108 18.50 4.28 -0.13
C VAL A 108 19.52 5.07 0.70
N VAL A 109 19.41 6.40 0.74
CA VAL A 109 20.28 7.28 1.54
C VAL A 109 19.46 8.05 2.57
N ARG A 110 19.89 7.99 3.84
CA ARG A 110 19.17 8.62 4.96
C ARG A 110 18.91 10.12 4.75
N SER A 111 19.93 10.89 4.40
CA SER A 111 19.89 12.35 4.23
C SER A 111 19.36 12.82 2.87
N MET A 112 18.80 11.93 2.05
CA MET A 112 18.25 12.28 0.74
C MET A 112 16.90 11.61 0.50
N THR A 113 16.91 10.33 0.10
CA THR A 113 15.68 9.64 -0.29
C THR A 113 14.79 9.34 0.90
N ALA A 114 15.37 8.93 2.03
CA ALA A 114 14.59 8.62 3.24
C ALA A 114 14.02 9.91 3.87
N GLU A 115 14.83 10.96 3.99
CA GLU A 115 14.39 12.27 4.48
C GLU A 115 13.30 12.90 3.58
N SER A 116 13.45 12.81 2.25
CA SER A 116 12.44 13.29 1.31
C SER A 116 11.13 12.52 1.44
N ALA A 117 11.18 11.19 1.56
CA ALA A 117 10.00 10.35 1.72
C ALA A 117 9.31 10.58 3.08
N MET A 118 10.10 10.77 4.15
CA MET A 118 9.58 11.15 5.47
C MET A 118 8.82 12.48 5.40
N ARG A 119 9.39 13.49 4.74
CA ARG A 119 8.70 14.79 4.56
C ARG A 119 7.41 14.65 3.76
N ALA A 120 7.41 13.81 2.71
CA ALA A 120 6.20 13.54 1.93
C ALA A 120 5.12 12.84 2.77
N ALA A 121 5.49 11.82 3.55
CA ALA A 121 4.58 11.11 4.45
C ALA A 121 3.98 12.04 5.53
N LEU A 122 4.82 12.84 6.18
CA LEU A 122 4.37 13.84 7.16
C LEU A 122 3.44 14.89 6.52
N GLY A 123 3.78 15.37 5.31
CA GLY A 123 2.95 16.31 4.56
C GLY A 123 1.59 15.73 4.16
N ALA A 124 1.50 14.40 3.99
CA ALA A 124 0.26 13.68 3.73
C ALA A 124 -0.54 13.36 5.02
N GLY A 125 -0.04 13.75 6.20
CA GLY A 125 -0.72 13.54 7.49
C GLY A 125 -0.46 12.18 8.13
N ALA A 126 0.55 11.43 7.70
CA ALA A 126 0.93 10.17 8.33
C ALA A 126 1.74 10.39 9.63
N ILE A 127 1.65 9.42 10.55
CA ILE A 127 2.53 9.33 11.72
C ILE A 127 3.77 8.53 11.32
N VAL A 128 4.91 9.19 11.13
CA VAL A 128 6.16 8.48 10.83
C VAL A 128 6.75 7.89 12.12
N MET A 129 6.75 6.56 12.23
CA MET A 129 7.21 5.83 13.42
C MET A 129 8.74 5.70 13.50
N ASP A 130 9.38 5.45 12.36
CA ASP A 130 10.84 5.33 12.22
C ASP A 130 11.24 5.52 10.75
N THR A 131 12.52 5.76 10.52
CA THR A 131 13.11 5.92 9.19
C THR A 131 14.37 5.08 9.05
N PHE A 132 14.39 4.19 8.07
CA PHE A 132 15.49 3.28 7.77
C PHE A 132 16.21 3.67 6.48
N ALA A 133 17.49 3.31 6.39
CA ALA A 133 18.24 3.47 5.17
C ALA A 133 19.28 2.37 4.97
N THR A 134 19.81 2.24 3.74
CA THR A 134 20.88 1.26 3.52
C THR A 134 22.17 1.64 4.24
N ASN A 135 22.41 2.94 4.43
CA ASN A 135 23.51 3.49 5.23
C ASN A 135 23.11 3.79 6.69
N ASP A 136 22.08 3.12 7.21
CA ASP A 136 21.73 3.20 8.63
C ASP A 136 22.87 2.65 9.50
N LYS A 137 23.08 3.26 10.66
CA LYS A 137 24.13 2.85 11.60
C LYS A 137 23.75 1.60 12.38
N ARG A 138 22.45 1.32 12.51
CA ARG A 138 21.93 0.13 13.18
C ARG A 138 22.25 -1.12 12.34
N PRO A 139 22.72 -2.21 12.96
CA PRO A 139 22.81 -3.52 12.31
C PRO A 139 21.47 -3.97 11.71
N ALA A 140 21.52 -4.81 10.69
CA ALA A 140 20.32 -5.27 9.98
C ALA A 140 19.30 -5.97 10.90
N HIS A 141 19.76 -6.80 11.85
CA HIS A 141 18.88 -7.50 12.78
C HIS A 141 18.12 -6.53 13.71
N GLU A 142 18.76 -5.46 14.18
CA GLU A 142 18.08 -4.43 14.99
C GLU A 142 17.02 -3.68 14.17
N GLN A 143 17.28 -3.41 12.89
CA GLN A 143 16.28 -2.80 12.02
C GLN A 143 15.06 -3.70 11.84
N ILE A 144 15.28 -5.00 11.61
CA ILE A 144 14.22 -5.99 11.44
C ILE A 144 13.37 -6.08 12.73
N GLU A 145 14.01 -6.22 13.88
CA GLU A 145 13.31 -6.29 15.18
C GLU A 145 12.56 -4.99 15.49
N ARG A 146 13.14 -3.84 15.13
CA ARG A 146 12.46 -2.55 15.28
C ARG A 146 11.20 -2.47 14.44
N ILE A 147 11.26 -2.87 13.17
CA ILE A 147 10.08 -2.88 12.28
C ILE A 147 8.99 -3.81 12.84
N ARG A 148 9.37 -4.99 13.35
CA ARG A 148 8.45 -5.94 13.99
C ARG A 148 7.75 -5.37 15.21
N GLN A 149 8.49 -4.67 16.07
CA GLN A 149 7.94 -4.05 17.27
C GLN A 149 6.98 -2.90 16.95
N LEU A 150 7.27 -2.14 15.91
CA LEU A 150 6.47 -0.99 15.53
C LEU A 150 5.12 -1.38 14.94
N ARG A 151 5.03 -2.51 14.22
CA ARG A 151 3.80 -2.94 13.52
C ARG A 151 3.14 -1.79 12.73
N PRO A 152 3.86 -1.17 11.78
CA PRO A 152 3.30 -0.06 11.01
C PRO A 152 2.12 -0.50 10.15
N ASP A 153 1.14 0.39 9.98
CA ASP A 153 0.03 0.22 9.05
C ASP A 153 0.50 0.23 7.59
N MET A 154 1.58 0.96 7.30
CA MET A 154 2.11 1.14 5.95
C MET A 154 3.63 1.31 5.97
N ILE A 155 4.29 0.82 4.92
CA ILE A 155 5.71 1.02 4.69
C ILE A 155 5.91 1.82 3.41
N LEU A 156 6.58 2.96 3.52
CA LEU A 156 6.95 3.79 2.39
C LEU A 156 8.41 3.55 2.03
N LEU A 157 8.65 2.88 0.90
CA LEU A 157 9.99 2.70 0.35
C LEU A 157 10.28 3.73 -0.74
N ALA A 158 11.38 4.47 -0.59
CA ALA A 158 11.78 5.51 -1.51
C ALA A 158 13.23 5.37 -1.99
N GLY A 159 13.41 5.44 -3.29
CA GLY A 159 14.71 5.39 -3.95
C GLY A 159 14.74 4.38 -5.08
N GLY A 160 15.86 4.36 -5.79
CA GLY A 160 15.90 3.84 -7.14
C GLY A 160 15.43 4.91 -8.13
N ILE A 161 16.12 4.99 -9.25
CA ILE A 161 15.68 5.77 -10.43
C ILE A 161 15.68 4.79 -11.61
N ASP A 162 15.02 5.12 -12.71
CA ASP A 162 15.11 4.34 -13.93
C ASP A 162 16.58 4.24 -14.39
N GLY A 163 17.12 3.02 -14.37
CA GLY A 163 18.55 2.75 -14.65
C GLY A 163 19.51 2.94 -13.47
N GLY A 164 19.01 3.31 -12.29
CA GLY A 164 19.81 3.50 -11.08
C GLY A 164 19.82 2.33 -10.11
N THR A 165 19.88 2.65 -8.82
CA THR A 165 20.25 1.71 -7.76
C THR A 165 19.16 0.70 -7.39
N LYS A 166 19.07 -0.42 -8.12
CA LYS A 166 18.16 -1.55 -7.80
C LYS A 166 18.58 -2.32 -6.53
N LYS A 167 19.88 -2.62 -6.41
CA LYS A 167 20.42 -3.46 -5.32
C LYS A 167 20.03 -2.95 -3.94
N HIS A 168 20.19 -1.66 -3.68
CA HIS A 168 19.93 -1.07 -2.37
C HIS A 168 18.44 -1.02 -2.01
N VAL A 169 17.56 -0.83 -3.01
CA VAL A 169 16.11 -0.90 -2.81
C VAL A 169 15.68 -2.33 -2.49
N ILE A 170 16.21 -3.31 -3.22
CA ILE A 170 15.97 -4.75 -2.96
C ILE A 170 16.44 -5.11 -1.55
N THR A 171 17.64 -4.70 -1.14
CA THR A 171 18.14 -4.97 0.22
C THR A 171 17.25 -4.38 1.31
N LEU A 172 16.64 -3.20 1.10
CA LEU A 172 15.65 -2.66 2.04
C LEU A 172 14.37 -3.50 2.06
N ALA A 173 13.87 -3.89 0.88
CA ALA A 173 12.69 -4.73 0.76
C ALA A 173 12.90 -6.10 1.41
N GLU A 174 14.08 -6.70 1.28
CA GLU A 174 14.45 -7.96 1.95
C GLU A 174 14.43 -7.83 3.48
N ARG A 175 14.93 -6.71 4.03
CA ARG A 175 14.86 -6.44 5.48
C ARG A 175 13.41 -6.33 5.95
N ILE A 176 12.58 -5.64 5.18
CA ILE A 176 11.14 -5.52 5.47
C ILE A 176 10.48 -6.89 5.40
N ALA A 177 10.73 -7.67 4.35
CA ALA A 177 10.18 -9.01 4.20
C ALA A 177 10.58 -9.92 5.38
N ALA A 178 11.85 -9.85 5.82
CA ALA A 178 12.33 -10.59 6.99
C ALA A 178 11.62 -10.19 8.30
N ALA A 179 11.12 -8.96 8.41
CA ALA A 179 10.31 -8.55 9.55
C ALA A 179 8.94 -9.25 9.60
N TRP A 180 8.34 -9.59 8.46
CA TRP A 180 7.03 -10.26 8.39
C TRP A 180 7.09 -11.78 8.18
N ILE A 181 8.22 -12.33 7.76
CA ILE A 181 8.42 -13.79 7.77
C ILE A 181 8.54 -14.23 9.23
N PRO A 182 7.72 -15.18 9.71
CA PRO A 182 7.98 -15.83 10.99
C PRO A 182 9.35 -16.48 10.89
N MET A 183 10.30 -16.04 11.72
CA MET A 183 11.56 -16.78 11.85
C MET A 183 11.23 -18.15 12.43
N PRO A 184 11.81 -19.25 11.89
CA PRO A 184 11.60 -20.59 12.41
C PRO A 184 12.04 -20.72 13.87
#